data_AF-A0A7S1FBM4-F1
#
_entry.id   AF-A0A7S1FBM4-F1
#
_cell.length_a   1.000
_cell.length_b   1.000
_cell.length_c   1.000
_cell.angle_alpha   90.00
_cell.angle_beta   90.00
_cell.angle_gamma   90.00
#
_symmetry.space_group_name_H-M   'P 1'
#
loop_
_entity.id
_entity.type
_entity.pdbx_description
1 polymer ?
#
loop_
_entity_poly.entity_id
_entity_poly.type
_entity_poly.pdbx_seq_one_letter_code
_entity_poly.pdbx_strand_id
1 'polypeptide(L)'
;MTKGDGKGRKPKTSHRTGPRGGDEEGWDVPQQRETEEMDSGEHEGVEKKVAKAAVKLDRDEELEKELAAQFGQDGGLTRRQREELERQEREREEEKAAKSGESEQAQADMERLAEARRRREEAAKKKEDDAIKSAKAVEEEAAKKASEGDMNDRQKGVALAIAKLATAAGGSISLNKLNQDVGCKKVLKPLVKKENIKALNKAWLEKFPDVLSVMEEAKDIIIRPV
;
A
#
# COMPACT_ATOMS: atom_id res chain seq x y z
N MET A 1 -50.74 -29.83 33.31
CA MET A 1 -49.56 -30.33 34.05
C MET A 1 -48.66 -31.09 33.08
N THR A 2 -47.64 -30.42 32.55
CA THR A 2 -46.36 -31.01 32.08
C THR A 2 -45.36 -29.86 32.04
N LYS A 3 -44.39 -29.90 32.96
CA LYS A 3 -43.25 -29.00 33.03
C LYS A 3 -42.21 -29.46 32.00
N GLY A 4 -41.62 -28.52 31.28
CA GLY A 4 -40.55 -28.80 30.31
C GLY A 4 -39.54 -27.65 30.31
N ASP A 5 -38.64 -27.68 31.28
CA ASP A 5 -37.44 -26.86 31.39
C ASP A 5 -36.57 -26.96 30.12
N GLY A 6 -36.44 -25.84 29.40
CA GLY A 6 -35.56 -25.70 28.23
C GLY A 6 -34.53 -24.59 28.46
N LYS A 7 -33.49 -24.89 29.23
CA LYS A 7 -32.37 -24.00 29.55
C LYS A 7 -31.64 -23.50 28.29
N GLY A 8 -31.58 -22.18 28.18
CA GLY A 8 -30.43 -21.33 27.84
C GLY A 8 -29.38 -21.82 26.83
N ARG A 9 -29.27 -21.08 25.72
CA ARG A 9 -27.99 -20.84 25.03
C ARG A 9 -27.91 -19.39 24.55
N LYS A 10 -27.17 -18.56 25.29
CA LYS A 10 -26.68 -17.26 24.81
C LYS A 10 -25.53 -17.52 23.81
N PRO A 11 -25.53 -16.92 22.61
CA PRO A 11 -24.37 -16.98 21.74
C PRO A 11 -23.23 -16.12 22.31
N LYS A 12 -22.04 -16.70 22.24
CA LYS A 12 -20.78 -16.26 22.83
C LYS A 12 -20.28 -14.95 22.19
N THR A 13 -19.92 -13.99 23.03
CA THR A 13 -19.05 -12.86 22.69
C THR A 13 -17.66 -13.40 22.37
N SER A 14 -17.26 -13.38 21.10
CA SER A 14 -15.88 -13.64 20.70
C SER A 14 -15.02 -12.44 21.06
N HIS A 15 -14.37 -12.50 22.23
CA HIS A 15 -13.21 -11.67 22.52
C HIS A 15 -12.10 -12.00 21.53
N ARG A 16 -11.79 -11.04 20.65
CA ARG A 16 -10.59 -11.09 19.81
C ARG A 16 -9.43 -10.54 20.62
N THR A 17 -8.73 -11.43 21.30
CA THR A 17 -7.47 -11.20 21.99
C THR A 17 -6.29 -11.45 21.02
N GLY A 18 -5.45 -10.43 20.83
CA GLY A 18 -4.04 -10.53 20.43
C GLY A 18 -3.70 -10.40 18.93
N PRO A 19 -2.48 -9.91 18.57
CA PRO A 19 -1.29 -9.81 19.42
C PRO A 19 -0.89 -8.37 19.77
N ARG A 20 -0.60 -8.19 21.06
CA ARG A 20 0.27 -7.15 21.62
C ARG A 20 1.60 -7.87 21.92
N GLY A 21 2.66 -7.48 21.23
CA GLY A 21 4.07 -7.83 21.40
C GLY A 21 4.81 -6.90 20.44
N GLY A 22 5.68 -6.00 20.92
CA GLY A 22 6.93 -6.36 21.59
C GLY A 22 7.84 -6.93 20.49
N ASP A 23 8.90 -6.27 20.04
CA ASP A 23 9.88 -5.53 20.81
C ASP A 23 10.45 -4.35 19.99
N GLU A 24 10.55 -3.20 20.66
CA GLU A 24 11.44 -2.12 20.30
C GLU A 24 12.88 -2.60 20.56
N GLU A 25 13.48 -3.30 19.59
CA GLU A 25 14.94 -3.43 19.57
C GLU A 25 15.52 -2.16 18.97
N GLY A 26 15.68 -1.17 19.86
CA GLY A 26 16.63 -0.10 19.68
C GLY A 26 18.02 -0.70 19.50
N TRP A 27 18.53 -0.61 18.27
CA TRP A 27 19.97 -0.70 18.06
C TRP A 27 20.56 0.62 18.54
N ASP A 28 20.89 0.63 19.83
CA ASP A 28 21.94 1.45 20.41
C ASP A 28 23.13 1.45 19.45
N VAL A 29 23.36 2.59 18.81
CA VAL A 29 24.62 2.91 18.12
C VAL A 29 25.42 3.75 19.11
N PRO A 30 26.33 3.15 19.91
CA PRO A 30 27.32 3.92 20.62
C PRO A 30 28.59 3.95 19.78
N GLN A 31 28.90 5.06 19.10
CA GLN A 31 30.31 5.40 18.90
C GLN A 31 30.55 6.88 18.63
N GLN A 32 30.95 7.53 19.74
CA GLN A 32 32.08 8.45 19.85
C GLN A 32 31.97 9.82 19.15
N ARG A 33 31.46 10.76 19.93
CA ARG A 33 31.86 12.15 19.94
C ARG A 33 33.04 12.29 20.93
N GLU A 34 33.97 13.19 20.60
CA GLU A 34 35.08 13.71 21.45
C GLU A 34 36.25 12.73 21.61
N THR A 35 37.51 13.07 21.41
CA THR A 35 38.27 14.34 21.28
C THR A 35 39.68 13.93 20.87
N GLU A 36 40.34 14.69 20.01
CA GLU A 36 41.74 15.12 20.19
C GLU A 36 42.12 16.03 19.02
N GLU A 37 41.81 17.31 19.22
CA GLU A 37 42.64 18.40 18.75
C GLU A 37 44.01 18.26 19.43
N MET A 38 45.05 17.96 18.67
CA MET A 38 46.44 18.36 18.92
C MET A 38 47.30 17.84 17.77
N ASP A 39 47.60 18.68 16.79
CA ASP A 39 48.98 18.74 16.31
C ASP A 39 49.32 20.17 15.88
N SER A 40 50.13 20.76 16.74
CA SER A 40 50.72 22.09 16.65
C SER A 40 51.94 22.00 15.74
N GLY A 41 51.99 22.84 14.70
CA GLY A 41 53.10 22.79 13.75
C GLY A 41 53.32 24.04 12.90
N GLU A 42 52.99 25.24 13.41
CA GLU A 42 53.63 26.47 12.91
C GLU A 42 55.05 26.51 13.46
N HIS A 43 56.05 26.31 12.59
CA HIS A 43 57.42 26.69 12.89
C HIS A 43 57.97 27.52 11.72
N GLU A 44 57.73 28.82 11.83
CA GLU A 44 58.44 29.83 11.06
C GLU A 44 59.89 29.94 11.58
N GLY A 45 60.82 29.99 10.64
CA GLY A 45 62.16 30.61 10.70
C GLY A 45 63.01 30.53 11.98
N VAL A 46 64.04 29.68 11.95
CA VAL A 46 65.37 30.05 12.47
C VAL A 46 66.47 29.60 11.49
N GLU A 47 67.38 30.53 11.26
CA GLU A 47 68.42 30.58 10.27
C GLU A 47 69.56 29.56 10.44
N LYS A 48 70.16 29.21 9.28
CA LYS A 48 71.61 29.00 9.01
C LYS A 48 72.43 28.20 10.05
N LYS A 49 72.97 27.04 9.64
CA LYS A 49 74.40 26.86 9.26
C LYS A 49 74.83 25.38 9.10
N VAL A 50 75.77 25.22 8.17
CA VAL A 50 76.73 24.13 7.91
C VAL A 50 76.22 22.82 7.29
N ALA A 51 76.35 22.76 5.95
CA ALA A 51 76.43 21.53 5.19
C ALA A 51 77.59 20.64 5.69
N LYS A 52 77.29 19.39 6.10
CA LYS A 52 78.28 18.32 6.09
C LYS A 52 78.23 17.67 4.72
N ALA A 53 79.34 17.76 3.99
CA ALA A 53 79.51 17.15 2.68
C ALA A 53 79.17 15.66 2.74
N ALA A 54 78.14 15.25 1.99
CA ALA A 54 77.91 13.85 1.68
C ALA A 54 79.11 13.36 0.87
N VAL A 55 79.79 12.34 1.37
CA VAL A 55 80.81 11.60 0.61
C VAL A 55 80.09 11.01 -0.60
N LYS A 56 80.31 11.60 -1.78
CA LYS A 56 79.96 10.97 -3.05
C LYS A 56 80.98 9.88 -3.29
N LEU A 57 80.63 8.64 -2.92
CA LEU A 57 81.25 7.47 -3.52
C LEU A 57 80.69 7.40 -4.93
N ASP A 58 81.51 7.72 -5.93
CA ASP A 58 81.16 7.51 -7.32
C ASP A 58 80.83 6.02 -7.49
N ARG A 59 79.59 5.72 -7.89
CA ARG A 59 79.14 4.35 -8.17
C ARG A 59 79.86 3.92 -9.45
N ASP A 60 80.77 2.97 -9.32
CA ASP A 60 81.47 2.38 -10.47
C ASP A 60 80.46 1.72 -11.41
N GLU A 61 80.15 2.38 -12.52
CA GLU A 61 79.20 1.90 -13.55
C GLU A 61 79.62 0.53 -14.11
N GLU A 62 80.92 0.23 -14.11
CA GLU A 62 81.46 -1.07 -14.53
C GLU A 62 81.11 -2.18 -13.53
N LEU A 63 81.09 -1.87 -12.24
CA LEU A 63 80.74 -2.79 -11.17
C LEU A 63 79.22 -3.02 -11.09
N GLU A 64 78.42 -1.97 -11.36
CA GLU A 64 76.96 -2.11 -11.52
C GLU A 64 76.59 -2.95 -12.75
N LYS A 65 77.35 -2.82 -13.85
CA LYS A 65 77.13 -3.61 -15.07
C LYS A 65 77.53 -5.07 -14.89
N GLU A 66 78.58 -5.35 -14.10
CA GLU A 66 78.98 -6.71 -13.75
C GLU A 66 77.99 -7.36 -12.76
N LEU A 67 77.47 -6.61 -11.78
CA LEU A 67 76.36 -7.07 -10.92
C LEU A 67 75.09 -7.33 -11.72
N ALA A 68 74.75 -6.45 -12.67
CA ALA A 68 73.60 -6.64 -13.55
C ALA A 68 73.81 -7.83 -14.50
N ALA A 69 75.03 -8.14 -14.93
CA ALA A 69 75.31 -9.35 -15.70
C ALA A 69 75.19 -10.62 -14.83
N GLN A 70 75.59 -10.55 -13.55
CA GLN A 70 75.59 -11.69 -12.62
C GLN A 70 74.19 -12.01 -12.06
N PHE A 71 73.30 -11.02 -11.95
CA PHE A 71 71.94 -11.17 -11.38
C PHE A 71 70.80 -10.81 -12.34
N GLY A 72 71.08 -10.18 -13.49
CA GLY A 72 70.06 -9.52 -14.31
C GLY A 72 69.43 -10.35 -15.41
N GLN A 73 69.89 -11.57 -15.68
CA GLN A 73 69.24 -12.40 -16.71
C GLN A 73 67.91 -13.02 -16.24
N ASP A 74 67.65 -13.00 -14.93
CA ASP A 74 66.56 -13.75 -14.29
C ASP A 74 66.13 -13.17 -12.92
N GLY A 75 66.44 -11.89 -12.69
CA GLY A 75 66.07 -11.13 -11.49
C GLY A 75 66.69 -11.63 -10.17
N GLY A 76 67.73 -12.47 -10.23
CA GLY A 76 68.36 -13.06 -9.04
C GLY A 76 67.45 -13.99 -8.23
N LEU A 77 66.28 -14.35 -8.76
CA LEU A 77 65.30 -15.16 -8.04
C LEU A 77 65.60 -16.65 -8.22
N THR A 78 65.70 -17.35 -7.09
CA THR A 78 65.83 -18.81 -7.07
C THR A 78 64.63 -19.45 -7.75
N ARG A 79 64.81 -20.65 -8.33
CA ARG A 79 63.74 -21.40 -9.00
C ARG A 79 62.44 -21.50 -8.18
N ARG A 80 62.56 -21.66 -6.85
CA ARG A 80 61.42 -21.65 -5.92
C ARG A 80 60.72 -20.31 -5.82
N GLN A 81 61.46 -19.20 -5.85
CA GLN A 81 60.86 -17.86 -5.78
C GLN A 81 60.13 -17.50 -7.07
N ARG A 82 60.55 -18.05 -8.21
CA ARG A 82 59.79 -17.92 -9.47
C ARG A 82 58.50 -18.71 -9.47
N GLU A 83 58.53 -19.98 -9.04
CA GLU A 83 57.29 -20.78 -8.89
C GLU A 83 56.32 -20.14 -7.88
N GLU A 84 56.82 -19.55 -6.80
CA GLU A 84 55.98 -18.86 -5.80
C GLU A 84 55.35 -17.57 -6.36
N LEU A 85 56.09 -16.79 -7.15
CA LEU A 85 55.56 -15.59 -7.82
C LEU A 85 54.51 -15.95 -8.88
N GLU A 86 54.76 -16.98 -9.68
CA GLU A 86 53.82 -17.45 -10.69
C GLU A 86 52.53 -17.99 -10.05
N ARG A 87 52.64 -18.68 -8.91
CA ARG A 87 51.49 -19.12 -8.12
C ARG A 87 50.66 -17.93 -7.62
N GLN A 88 51.31 -16.89 -7.11
CA GLN A 88 50.62 -15.70 -6.60
C GLN A 88 50.00 -14.84 -7.71
N GLU A 89 50.56 -14.84 -8.91
CA GLU A 89 49.92 -14.21 -10.06
C GLU A 89 48.67 -14.97 -10.49
N ARG A 90 48.74 -16.31 -10.53
CA ARG A 90 47.60 -17.14 -10.86
C ARG A 90 46.45 -17.01 -9.86
N GLU A 91 46.74 -17.01 -8.55
CA GLU A 91 45.73 -16.76 -7.52
C GLU A 91 45.09 -15.37 -7.67
N ARG A 92 45.88 -14.34 -8.00
CA ARG A 92 45.34 -12.99 -8.23
C ARG A 92 44.51 -12.90 -9.51
N GLU A 93 44.83 -13.65 -10.55
CA GLU A 93 44.00 -13.74 -11.77
C GLU A 93 42.68 -14.44 -11.49
N GLU A 94 42.70 -15.57 -10.77
CA GLU A 94 41.49 -16.30 -10.39
C GLU A 94 40.60 -15.47 -9.45
N GLU A 95 41.18 -14.74 -8.50
CA GLU A 95 40.43 -13.83 -7.61
C GLU A 95 39.85 -12.64 -8.38
N LYS A 96 40.57 -12.12 -9.40
CA LYS A 96 40.07 -11.07 -10.30
C LYS A 96 38.93 -11.58 -11.17
N ALA A 97 39.00 -12.80 -11.71
CA ALA A 97 37.94 -13.42 -12.49
C ALA A 97 36.69 -13.71 -11.62
N ALA A 98 36.89 -14.09 -10.36
CA ALA A 98 35.79 -14.22 -9.40
C ALA A 98 35.15 -12.86 -9.08
N LYS A 99 35.96 -11.81 -8.93
CA LYS A 99 35.49 -10.42 -8.69
C LYS A 99 34.86 -9.76 -9.92
N SER A 100 35.25 -10.13 -11.14
CA SER A 100 34.69 -9.56 -12.38
C SER A 100 33.27 -10.05 -12.68
N GLY A 101 32.80 -11.09 -11.99
CA GLY A 101 31.45 -11.63 -12.17
C GLY A 101 31.27 -12.45 -13.46
N GLU A 102 32.36 -12.82 -14.13
CA GLU A 102 32.36 -13.68 -15.32
C GLU A 102 32.25 -15.17 -14.98
N SER A 103 32.25 -15.54 -13.69
CA SER A 103 31.97 -16.92 -13.30
C SER A 103 30.50 -17.25 -13.55
N GLU A 104 30.23 -18.45 -14.06
CA GLU A 104 28.86 -18.94 -14.31
C GLU A 104 27.99 -18.87 -13.05
N GLN A 105 28.59 -19.00 -11.86
CA GLN A 105 27.91 -18.83 -10.58
C GLN A 105 27.50 -17.39 -10.30
N ALA A 106 28.34 -16.40 -10.62
CA ALA A 106 27.99 -14.99 -10.44
C ALA A 106 26.88 -14.55 -11.41
N GLN A 107 26.89 -15.06 -12.63
CA GLN A 107 25.81 -14.84 -13.60
C GLN A 107 24.49 -15.46 -13.13
N ALA A 108 24.52 -16.70 -12.64
CA ALA A 108 23.33 -17.37 -12.12
C ALA A 108 22.73 -16.66 -10.89
N ASP A 109 23.57 -16.13 -10.00
CA ASP A 109 23.10 -15.36 -8.84
C ASP A 109 22.53 -14.00 -9.25
N MET A 110 23.14 -13.33 -10.23
CA MET A 110 22.61 -12.09 -10.81
C MET A 110 21.25 -12.31 -11.50
N GLU A 111 21.10 -13.42 -12.22
CA GLU A 111 19.84 -13.79 -12.87
C GLU A 111 18.74 -14.11 -11.85
N ARG A 112 19.07 -14.83 -10.77
CA ARG A 112 18.15 -15.06 -9.63
C ARG A 112 17.75 -13.75 -8.94
N LEU A 113 18.69 -12.83 -8.74
CA LEU A 113 18.40 -11.53 -8.15
C LEU A 113 17.51 -10.68 -9.07
N ALA A 114 17.72 -10.73 -10.38
CA ALA A 114 16.88 -10.05 -11.36
C ALA A 114 15.45 -10.62 -11.37
N GLU A 115 15.30 -11.95 -11.32
CA GLU A 115 13.99 -12.60 -11.23
C GLU A 115 13.26 -12.25 -9.92
N ALA A 116 13.99 -12.21 -8.79
CA ALA A 116 13.43 -11.78 -7.51
C ALA A 116 12.96 -10.32 -7.53
N ARG A 117 13.70 -9.42 -8.20
CA ARG A 117 13.29 -8.01 -8.40
C ARG A 117 12.04 -7.92 -9.27
N ARG A 118 12.00 -8.63 -10.39
CA ARG A 118 10.83 -8.67 -11.28
C ARG A 118 9.58 -9.19 -10.56
N ARG A 119 9.72 -10.25 -9.75
CA ARG A 119 8.62 -10.81 -8.96
C ARG A 119 8.11 -9.84 -7.89
N ARG A 120 9.00 -9.02 -7.30
CA ARG A 120 8.61 -7.96 -6.35
C ARG A 120 7.91 -6.79 -7.05
N GLU A 121 8.37 -6.38 -8.23
CA GLU A 121 7.72 -5.33 -9.04
C GLU A 121 6.33 -5.77 -9.54
N GLU A 122 6.18 -7.00 -10.03
CA GLU A 122 4.89 -7.55 -10.45
C GLU A 122 3.92 -7.68 -9.27
N ALA A 123 4.42 -8.06 -8.08
CA ALA A 123 3.61 -8.10 -6.87
C ALA A 123 3.20 -6.69 -6.37
N ALA A 124 4.06 -5.68 -6.52
CA ALA A 124 3.75 -4.31 -6.19
C ALA A 124 2.69 -3.72 -7.14
N LYS A 125 2.87 -3.89 -8.46
CA LYS A 125 1.88 -3.47 -9.47
C LYS A 125 0.52 -4.11 -9.26
N LYS A 126 0.48 -5.42 -8.97
CA LYS A 126 -0.78 -6.13 -8.75
C LYS A 126 -1.53 -5.63 -7.51
N LYS A 127 -0.81 -5.28 -6.44
CA LYS A 127 -1.41 -4.67 -5.23
C LYS A 127 -1.97 -3.27 -5.51
N GLU A 128 -1.30 -2.49 -6.35
CA GLU A 128 -1.73 -1.14 -6.71
C GLU A 128 -2.99 -1.16 -7.58
N ASP A 129 -3.06 -2.06 -8.57
CA ASP A 129 -4.24 -2.25 -9.42
C ASP A 129 -5.48 -2.72 -8.62
N ASP A 130 -5.30 -3.62 -7.66
CA ASP A 130 -6.39 -4.12 -6.80
C ASP A 130 -6.87 -3.04 -5.81
N ALA A 131 -5.98 -2.17 -5.32
CA ALA A 131 -6.34 -1.04 -4.47
C ALA A 131 -7.17 0.02 -5.22
N ILE A 132 -6.81 0.33 -6.48
CA ILE A 132 -7.53 1.32 -7.29
C ILE A 132 -8.93 0.82 -7.69
N LYS A 133 -9.06 -0.47 -8.05
CA LYS A 133 -10.36 -1.06 -8.41
C LYS A 133 -11.30 -1.16 -7.20
N SER A 134 -10.78 -1.53 -6.04
CA SER A 134 -11.59 -1.59 -4.82
C SER A 134 -12.01 -0.21 -4.32
N ALA A 135 -11.16 0.81 -4.43
CA ALA A 135 -11.52 2.18 -4.08
C ALA A 135 -12.65 2.74 -4.99
N LYS A 136 -12.55 2.55 -6.30
CA LYS A 136 -13.59 2.98 -7.26
C LYS A 136 -14.93 2.26 -7.04
N ALA A 137 -14.90 0.97 -6.73
CA ALA A 137 -16.12 0.22 -6.47
C ALA A 137 -16.84 0.69 -5.19
N VAL A 138 -16.08 1.03 -4.14
CA VAL A 138 -16.63 1.54 -2.87
C VAL A 138 -17.22 2.94 -3.06
N GLU A 139 -16.57 3.80 -3.84
CA GLU A 139 -17.04 5.16 -4.11
C GLU A 139 -18.31 5.17 -4.97
N GLU A 140 -18.42 4.27 -5.96
CA GLU A 140 -19.61 4.13 -6.79
C GLU A 140 -20.81 3.55 -6.00
N GLU A 141 -20.57 2.60 -5.09
CA GLU A 141 -21.61 2.07 -4.20
C GLU A 141 -22.11 3.12 -3.19
N ALA A 142 -21.21 3.96 -2.67
CA ALA A 142 -21.55 5.05 -1.77
C ALA A 142 -22.35 6.15 -2.49
N ALA A 143 -21.99 6.50 -3.72
CA ALA A 143 -22.74 7.45 -4.54
C ALA A 143 -24.14 6.93 -4.90
N LYS A 144 -24.28 5.63 -5.20
CA LYS A 144 -25.59 4.99 -5.43
C LYS A 144 -26.46 5.04 -4.19
N LYS A 145 -25.93 4.64 -3.03
CA LYS A 145 -26.67 4.67 -1.75
C LYS A 145 -27.09 6.09 -1.33
N ALA A 146 -26.26 7.09 -1.58
CA ALA A 146 -26.61 8.49 -1.32
C ALA A 146 -27.74 8.99 -2.23
N SER A 147 -27.70 8.66 -3.53
CA SER A 147 -28.76 9.03 -4.47
C SER A 147 -30.08 8.28 -4.24
N GLU A 148 -30.00 7.04 -3.75
CA GLU A 148 -31.15 6.19 -3.47
C GLU A 148 -31.85 6.56 -2.16
N GLY A 149 -31.10 6.97 -1.13
CA GLY A 149 -31.67 7.52 0.11
C GLY A 149 -32.52 8.78 -0.16
N ASP A 150 -31.99 9.69 -0.97
CA ASP A 150 -32.64 10.95 -1.34
C ASP A 150 -33.92 10.73 -2.18
N MET A 151 -33.98 9.62 -2.95
CA MET A 151 -35.21 9.19 -3.63
C MET A 151 -36.22 8.57 -2.67
N ASN A 152 -35.78 7.72 -1.74
CA ASN A 152 -36.68 7.02 -0.81
C ASN A 152 -37.38 8.02 0.14
N ASP A 153 -36.65 9.03 0.61
CA ASP A 153 -37.23 10.09 1.46
C ASP A 153 -38.27 10.93 0.72
N ARG A 154 -38.06 11.20 -0.58
CA ARG A 154 -39.08 11.85 -1.42
C ARG A 154 -40.31 10.98 -1.61
N GLN A 155 -40.13 9.68 -1.85
CA GLN A 155 -41.24 8.75 -2.00
C GLN A 155 -42.06 8.61 -0.70
N LYS A 156 -41.39 8.58 0.46
CA LYS A 156 -42.06 8.66 1.77
C LYS A 156 -42.83 9.95 1.94
N GLY A 157 -42.28 11.09 1.51
CA GLY A 157 -42.98 12.37 1.49
C GLY A 157 -44.28 12.34 0.67
N VAL A 158 -44.26 11.65 -0.47
CA VAL A 158 -45.46 11.41 -1.30
C VAL A 158 -46.46 10.52 -0.55
N ALA A 159 -46.01 9.42 0.07
CA ALA A 159 -46.88 8.53 0.84
C ALA A 159 -47.57 9.26 2.01
N LEU A 160 -46.84 10.10 2.75
CA LEU A 160 -47.39 10.95 3.81
C LEU A 160 -48.41 11.97 3.29
N ALA A 161 -48.18 12.54 2.10
CA ALA A 161 -49.15 13.44 1.48
C ALA A 161 -50.44 12.70 1.10
N ILE A 162 -50.34 11.46 0.59
CA ILE A 162 -51.50 10.60 0.32
C ILE A 162 -52.26 10.27 1.60
N ALA A 163 -51.56 9.93 2.69
CA ALA A 163 -52.17 9.67 4.00
C ALA A 163 -52.95 10.90 4.52
N LYS A 164 -52.38 12.11 4.39
CA LYS A 164 -53.06 13.37 4.73
C LYS A 164 -54.31 13.60 3.89
N LEU A 165 -54.24 13.35 2.59
CA LEU A 165 -55.40 13.46 1.69
C LEU A 165 -56.49 12.44 2.04
N ALA A 166 -56.12 11.20 2.36
CA ALA A 166 -57.06 10.18 2.81
C ALA A 166 -57.76 10.57 4.12
N THR A 167 -57.00 11.13 5.06
CA THR A 167 -57.55 11.66 6.32
C THR A 167 -58.54 12.80 6.06
N ALA A 168 -58.19 13.74 5.18
CA ALA A 168 -59.07 14.85 4.80
C ALA A 168 -60.34 14.40 4.05
N ALA A 169 -60.28 13.26 3.35
CA ALA A 169 -61.39 12.67 2.62
C ALA A 169 -62.31 11.77 3.48
N GLY A 170 -62.07 11.68 4.79
CA GLY A 170 -62.88 10.86 5.71
C GLY A 170 -62.25 9.53 6.11
N GLY A 171 -60.92 9.42 6.04
CA GLY A 171 -60.14 8.27 6.53
C GLY A 171 -59.86 7.19 5.47
N SER A 172 -60.37 7.32 4.26
CA SER A 172 -60.00 6.45 3.14
C SER A 172 -60.15 7.18 1.81
N ILE A 173 -59.33 6.81 0.82
CA ILE A 173 -59.42 7.34 -0.53
C ILE A 173 -59.16 6.22 -1.55
N SER A 174 -59.94 6.18 -2.63
CA SER A 174 -59.66 5.25 -3.72
C SER A 174 -58.53 5.74 -4.61
N LEU A 175 -57.73 4.83 -5.15
CA LEU A 175 -56.66 5.15 -6.10
C LEU A 175 -57.23 5.84 -7.35
N ASN A 176 -58.44 5.46 -7.78
CA ASN A 176 -59.13 6.11 -8.89
C ASN A 176 -59.45 7.57 -8.56
N LYS A 177 -59.95 7.86 -7.35
CA LYS A 177 -60.19 9.24 -6.89
C LYS A 177 -58.89 10.03 -6.82
N LEU A 178 -57.81 9.45 -6.30
CA LEU A 178 -56.47 10.08 -6.27
C LEU A 178 -55.98 10.47 -7.67
N ASN A 179 -56.21 9.59 -8.65
CA ASN A 179 -55.81 9.76 -10.05
C ASN A 179 -56.74 10.63 -10.89
N GLN A 180 -57.98 10.87 -10.47
CA GLN A 180 -58.93 11.69 -11.20
C GLN A 180 -59.02 13.12 -10.64
N ASP A 181 -59.02 13.24 -9.31
CA ASP A 181 -59.28 14.49 -8.61
C ASP A 181 -58.20 15.56 -8.84
N VAL A 182 -58.64 16.78 -9.17
CA VAL A 182 -57.73 17.90 -9.48
C VAL A 182 -57.03 18.40 -8.21
N GLY A 183 -57.70 18.37 -7.06
CA GLY A 183 -57.12 18.77 -5.78
C GLY A 183 -55.99 17.84 -5.36
N CYS A 184 -56.22 16.53 -5.43
CA CYS A 184 -55.20 15.51 -5.13
C CYS A 184 -53.97 15.66 -6.06
N LYS A 185 -54.19 15.86 -7.35
CA LYS A 185 -53.11 16.09 -8.32
C LYS A 185 -52.30 17.35 -8.02
N LYS A 186 -52.94 18.44 -7.59
CA LYS A 186 -52.22 19.70 -7.26
C LYS A 186 -51.26 19.51 -6.09
N VAL A 187 -51.63 18.68 -5.10
CA VAL A 187 -50.78 18.37 -3.95
C VAL A 187 -49.66 17.38 -4.32
N LEU A 188 -49.96 16.38 -5.14
CA LEU A 188 -48.99 15.33 -5.49
C LEU A 188 -48.01 15.72 -6.61
N LYS A 189 -48.41 16.54 -7.58
CA LYS A 189 -47.55 16.92 -8.73
C LYS A 189 -46.22 17.57 -8.33
N PRO A 190 -46.17 18.51 -7.35
CA PRO A 190 -44.91 19.10 -6.91
C PRO A 190 -43.96 18.07 -6.28
N LEU A 191 -44.51 17.03 -5.63
CA LEU A 191 -43.74 16.01 -4.91
C LEU A 191 -43.26 14.88 -5.83
N VAL A 192 -44.08 14.49 -6.81
CA VAL A 192 -43.82 13.36 -7.73
C VAL A 192 -43.06 13.82 -9.00
N LYS A 193 -42.77 15.12 -9.16
CA LYS A 193 -42.28 15.72 -10.42
C LYS A 193 -43.22 15.40 -11.61
N LYS A 194 -42.84 15.77 -12.84
CA LYS A 194 -43.64 15.51 -14.06
C LYS A 194 -43.86 14.02 -14.33
N GLU A 195 -43.02 13.16 -13.76
CA GLU A 195 -43.10 11.72 -13.92
C GLU A 195 -43.80 11.08 -12.72
N ASN A 196 -45.08 10.79 -12.95
CA ASN A 196 -45.74 9.57 -12.45
C ASN A 196 -46.63 9.61 -11.20
N ILE A 197 -47.60 10.54 -11.16
CA ILE A 197 -48.87 10.24 -10.46
C ILE A 197 -49.50 8.95 -11.02
N LYS A 198 -49.33 8.69 -12.33
CA LYS A 198 -49.78 7.45 -12.98
C LYS A 198 -49.00 6.19 -12.58
N ALA A 199 -47.80 6.29 -12.02
CA ALA A 199 -47.10 5.10 -11.50
C ALA A 199 -47.45 4.80 -10.04
N LEU A 200 -48.32 5.61 -9.42
CA LEU A 200 -48.97 5.23 -8.17
C LEU A 200 -49.93 4.08 -8.47
N ASN A 201 -49.43 2.87 -8.31
CA ASN A 201 -50.17 1.62 -8.41
C ASN A 201 -50.14 0.90 -7.07
N LYS A 202 -50.87 -0.22 -6.97
CA LYS A 202 -50.91 -1.07 -5.76
C LYS A 202 -49.50 -1.43 -5.27
N ALA A 203 -48.65 -1.91 -6.17
CA ALA A 203 -47.29 -2.33 -5.85
C ALA A 203 -46.38 -1.21 -5.34
N TRP A 204 -46.62 0.05 -5.74
CA TRP A 204 -45.88 1.20 -5.22
C TRP A 204 -46.35 1.55 -3.81
N LEU A 205 -47.67 1.54 -3.58
CA LEU A 205 -48.26 1.89 -2.27
C LEU A 205 -47.91 0.84 -1.20
N GLU A 206 -47.81 -0.43 -1.58
CA GLU A 206 -47.40 -1.53 -0.69
C GLU A 206 -45.95 -1.41 -0.19
N LYS A 207 -45.12 -0.54 -0.79
CA LYS A 207 -43.75 -0.29 -0.30
C LYS A 207 -43.70 0.51 1.01
N PHE A 208 -44.80 1.16 1.38
CA PHE A 208 -44.90 2.02 2.56
C PHE A 208 -45.94 1.50 3.57
N PRO A 209 -45.78 0.26 4.10
CA PRO A 209 -46.73 -0.33 5.03
C PRO A 209 -46.74 0.37 6.40
N ASP A 210 -45.72 1.19 6.67
CA ASP A 210 -45.59 2.03 7.85
C ASP A 210 -46.51 3.26 7.81
N VAL A 211 -46.93 3.70 6.62
CA VAL A 211 -47.74 4.91 6.41
C VAL A 211 -49.12 4.61 5.84
N LEU A 212 -49.23 3.61 4.96
CA LEU A 212 -50.44 3.33 4.19
C LEU A 212 -50.85 1.87 4.30
N SER A 213 -52.14 1.64 4.54
CA SER A 213 -52.81 0.34 4.42
C SER A 213 -53.58 0.30 3.11
N VAL A 214 -53.21 -0.62 2.23
CA VAL A 214 -53.83 -0.80 0.92
C VAL A 214 -54.77 -2.00 0.97
N MET A 215 -56.04 -1.78 0.61
CA MET A 215 -57.05 -2.83 0.51
C MET A 215 -57.67 -2.84 -0.88
N GLU A 216 -58.06 -4.02 -1.34
CA GLU A 216 -58.71 -4.20 -2.63
C GLU A 216 -60.19 -4.50 -2.37
N GLU A 217 -61.06 -3.53 -2.66
CA GLU A 217 -62.50 -3.65 -2.52
C GLU A 217 -63.12 -3.75 -3.92
N ALA A 218 -63.52 -4.96 -4.29
CA ALA A 218 -64.06 -5.32 -5.60
C ALA A 218 -63.11 -5.02 -6.79
N LYS A 219 -63.23 -3.82 -7.40
CA LYS A 219 -62.42 -3.38 -8.55
C LYS A 219 -61.61 -2.13 -8.27
N ASP A 220 -61.77 -1.54 -7.08
CA ASP A 220 -61.06 -0.33 -6.67
C ASP A 220 -60.04 -0.65 -5.57
N ILE A 221 -58.91 0.04 -5.66
CA ILE A 221 -57.87 0.00 -4.63
C ILE A 221 -58.17 1.12 -3.64
N ILE A 222 -58.45 0.76 -2.39
CA ILE A 222 -58.71 1.68 -1.29
C ILE A 222 -57.45 1.87 -0.46
N ILE A 223 -57.10 3.12 -0.20
CA ILE A 223 -55.92 3.52 0.56
C ILE A 223 -56.40 4.13 1.87
N ARG A 224 -55.92 3.59 3.00
CA ARG A 224 -56.15 4.12 4.35
C ARG A 224 -54.82 4.54 4.98
N PRO A 225 -54.77 5.65 5.73
CA PRO A 225 -53.62 5.93 6.58
C PRO A 225 -53.56 4.87 7.69
N VAL A 226 -52.33 4.44 8.03
CA VAL A 226 -52.07 3.55 9.18
C VAL A 226 -52.15 4.33 10.49
#